data_AF-A0A522QNL3-F1
#
_entry.id   AF-A0A522QNL3-F1
#
_cell.length_a   1.000
_cell.length_b   1.000
_cell.length_c   1.000
_cell.angle_alpha   90.00
_cell.angle_beta   90.00
_cell.angle_gamma   90.00
#
_symmetry.space_group_name_H-M   'P 1'
#
loop_
_entity.id
_entity.type
_entity.pdbx_description
1 polymer ?
#
loop_
_entity_poly.entity_id
_entity_poly.type
_entity_poly.pdbx_seq_one_letter_code
_entity_poly.pdbx_strand_id
1 'polypeptide(L)' 'MGSGNGVGQAGAERAKAGKVALVTGAGSGIGRAVALELLAHDYRVALAGRHRETLEQ' A
#
# COMPACT_ATOMS: atom_id res chain seq x y z
N MET A 1 40.89 6.82 5.44
CA MET A 1 40.43 7.21 4.10
C MET A 1 39.66 6.02 3.52
N GLY A 2 38.32 6.03 3.53
CA GLY A 2 37.48 6.42 2.38
C GLY A 2 37.45 5.27 1.36
N SER A 3 36.33 4.68 0.94
CA SER A 3 34.98 5.23 0.81
C SER A 3 34.01 4.10 0.41
N GLY A 4 32.72 4.29 0.66
CA GLY A 4 31.67 3.68 -0.17
C GLY A 4 30.63 2.85 0.56
N ASN A 5 29.87 3.46 1.47
CA ASN A 5 28.58 2.90 1.90
C ASN A 5 27.59 3.00 0.72
N GLY A 6 27.14 1.84 0.22
CA GLY A 6 26.18 1.71 -0.88
C GLY A 6 24.74 2.08 -0.50
N VAL A 7 24.51 3.30 -0.02
CA VAL A 7 23.18 3.80 0.36
C VAL A 7 22.39 4.39 -0.83
N GLY A 8 22.98 4.37 -2.04
CA GLY A 8 22.49 5.12 -3.20
C GLY A 8 21.37 4.48 -4.03
N GLN A 9 20.97 3.24 -3.75
CA GLN A 9 19.96 2.53 -4.59
C GLN A 9 18.58 2.36 -3.92
N ALA A 10 18.47 2.55 -2.60
CA ALA A 10 17.21 2.33 -1.87
C ALA A 10 16.11 3.37 -2.17
N GLY A 11 16.47 4.54 -2.70
CA GLY A 11 15.53 5.64 -2.99
C GLY A 11 14.86 5.56 -4.36
N ALA A 12 15.61 5.19 -5.40
CA ALA A 12 15.11 5.11 -6.77
C ALA A 12 14.24 3.86 -7.01
N GLU A 13 14.56 2.75 -6.34
CA GLU A 13 13.77 1.51 -6.41
C GLU A 13 12.38 1.69 -5.77
N ARG A 14 12.29 2.43 -4.65
CA ARG A 14 11.00 2.74 -3.99
C ARG A 14 10.07 3.60 -4.82
N ALA A 15 10.60 4.47 -5.68
CA ALA A 15 9.78 5.26 -6.60
C ALA A 15 9.19 4.41 -7.74
N LYS A 16 9.86 3.31 -8.10
CA LYS A 16 9.36 2.31 -9.06
C LYS A 16 8.39 1.31 -8.42
N ALA A 17 8.52 1.09 -7.11
CA ALA A 17 7.58 0.29 -6.35
C ALA A 17 6.26 1.07 -6.23
N GLY A 18 5.26 0.70 -7.03
CA GLY A 18 3.97 1.40 -7.19
C GLY A 18 3.35 1.97 -5.90
N LYS A 19 2.50 2.99 -6.08
CA LYS A 19 1.92 3.81 -5.00
C LYS A 19 1.27 2.91 -3.93
N VAL A 20 1.35 3.32 -2.67
CA VAL A 20 0.81 2.56 -1.53
C VAL A 20 -0.30 3.36 -0.86
N ALA A 21 -1.41 2.70 -0.50
CA ALA A 21 -2.52 3.31 0.22
C ALA A 21 -2.94 2.47 1.44
N LEU A 22 -3.36 3.13 2.52
CA LEU A 22 -3.99 2.51 3.69
C LEU A 22 -5.47 2.89 3.70
N VAL A 23 -6.36 1.90 3.75
CA VAL A 23 -7.81 2.12 3.79
C VAL A 23 -8.37 1.59 5.09
N THR A 24 -8.92 2.49 5.91
CA THR A 24 -9.62 2.15 7.16
C THR A 24 -11.11 1.94 6.89
N GLY A 25 -11.74 1.00 7.60
CA GLY A 25 -13.15 0.67 7.34
C GLY A 25 -13.34 -0.06 6.01
N ALA A 26 -12.31 -0.77 5.54
CA ALA A 26 -12.29 -1.40 4.22
C ALA A 26 -13.20 -2.64 4.08
N GLY A 27 -13.81 -3.11 5.16
CA GLY A 27 -14.62 -4.33 5.15
C GLY A 27 -16.00 -4.19 4.49
N SER A 28 -16.52 -2.96 4.34
CA SER A 28 -17.83 -2.73 3.71
C SER A 28 -18.02 -1.29 3.22
N GLY A 29 -19.12 -1.05 2.51
CA GLY A 29 -19.54 0.29 2.08
C GLY A 29 -18.50 1.05 1.27
N ILE A 30 -18.32 2.33 1.59
CA ILE A 30 -17.43 3.25 0.87
C ILE A 30 -15.96 2.80 1.00
N GLY A 31 -15.53 2.35 2.17
CA GLY A 31 -14.14 1.92 2.38
C GLY A 31 -13.77 0.76 1.44
N ARG A 32 -14.67 -0.21 1.25
CA ARG A 32 -14.47 -1.30 0.29
C ARG A 32 -14.42 -0.80 -1.15
N ALA A 33 -15.35 0.07 -1.55
CA ALA A 33 -15.37 0.64 -2.90
C ALA A 33 -14.08 1.41 -3.22
N VAL A 34 -13.58 2.21 -2.27
CA VAL A 34 -12.32 2.95 -2.40
C VAL A 34 -11.12 2.02 -2.49
N ALA A 35 -11.07 0.95 -1.68
CA ALA A 35 -9.99 -0.02 -1.76
C ALA A 35 -9.92 -0.71 -3.13
N LEU A 36 -11.08 -1.08 -3.70
CA LEU A 36 -11.17 -1.68 -5.02
C LEU A 36 -10.72 -0.71 -6.12
N GLU A 37 -11.16 0.55 -6.05
CA GLU A 37 -10.76 1.57 -7.02
C GLU A 37 -9.24 1.80 -6.95
N LEU A 38 -8.67 1.94 -5.76
CA LEU A 38 -7.22 2.11 -5.60
C LEU A 38 -6.42 0.94 -6.19
N LEU A 39 -6.89 -0.30 -5.99
CA LEU A 39 -6.28 -1.48 -6.61
C LEU A 39 -6.35 -1.42 -8.15
N ALA A 40 -7.46 -0.90 -8.71
CA ALA A 40 -7.61 -0.72 -10.15
C ALA A 40 -6.65 0.35 -10.73
N HIS A 41 -6.19 1.29 -9.91
CA HIS A 41 -5.20 2.32 -10.27
C HIS A 41 -3.75 1.95 -9.90
N ASP A 42 -3.44 0.65 -9.83
CA ASP A 42 -2.10 0.11 -9.53
C ASP A 42 -1.55 0.48 -8.16
N TYR A 43 -2.42 0.79 -7.19
CA TYR A 43 -1.98 0.95 -5.82
C TYR A 43 -1.82 -0.40 -5.13
N ARG A 44 -0.79 -0.51 -4.30
CA ARG A 44 -0.70 -1.52 -3.25
C ARG A 44 -1.50 -1.05 -2.06
N VAL A 45 -2.57 -1.76 -1.71
CA VAL A 45 -3.51 -1.32 -0.68
C VAL A 45 -3.39 -2.18 0.57
N ALA A 46 -3.21 -1.53 1.72
CA ALA A 46 -3.34 -2.15 3.04
C ALA A 46 -4.75 -1.88 3.58
N LEU A 47 -5.45 -2.94 3.99
CA LEU A 47 -6.80 -2.86 4.53
C LEU A 47 -6.75 -2.87 6.06
N ALA A 48 -7.46 -1.94 6.70
CA ALA A 48 -7.56 -1.84 8.15
C ALA A 48 -9.03 -1.80 8.59
N GLY A 49 -9.36 -2.59 9.60
CA GLY A 49 -10.71 -2.70 10.13
C GLY A 49 -10.76 -3.55 11.40
N ARG A 50 -11.89 -3.46 12.10
CA ARG A 50 -12.09 -4.18 13.38
C ARG A 50 -12.45 -5.65 13.19
N HIS A 51 -13.13 -5.98 12.10
CA HIS A 51 -13.61 -7.33 11.81
C HIS A 51 -12.78 -7.94 10.69
N ARG A 52 -11.88 -8.84 11.07
CA ARG A 52 -10.98 -9.53 10.13
C ARG A 52 -11.74 -10.26 9.02
N GLU A 53 -12.85 -10.91 9.38
CA GLU A 53 -13.69 -11.65 8.43
C GLU A 53 -14.18 -10.78 7.27
N THR A 54 -14.52 -9.50 7.51
CA THR A 54 -14.93 -8.57 6.45
C THR A 54 -13.77 -8.08 5.56
N LEU A 55 -12.52 -8.24 5.99
CA LEU A 55 -11.32 -7.83 5.25
C LEU A 55 -10.74 -8.96 4.40
N GLU A 56 -11.12 -10.21 4.67
CA GLU A 56 -10.58 -11.42 4.03
C GLU A 56 -11.55 -12.05 3.01
N GLN A 57 -12.75 -11.47 2.85
CA GLN A 57 -13.74 -11.83 1.82
C GLN A 57 -13.39 -11.26 0.46
#